data_AF-A0A164DEG3-F1
#
_entry.id   AF-A0A164DEG3-F1
#
_cell.length_a   1.000
_cell.length_b   1.000
_cell.length_c   1.000
_cell.angle_alpha   90.00
_cell.angle_beta   90.00
_cell.angle_gamma   90.00
#
_symmetry.space_group_name_H-M   'P 1'
#
loop_
_entity.id
_entity.type
_entity.pdbx_description
1 polymer ?
#
loop_
_entity_poly.entity_id
_entity_poly.type
_entity_poly.pdbx_seq_one_letter_code
_entity_poly.pdbx_strand_id
1 'polypeptide(L)' 'PLVAYKWKRVPFGLSSSTFLLRATLNKHLDGMESIYSTTVRQLKEQIYVDDYLGGADNISTAKTRIQETK' A
#
# COMPACT_ATOMS: atom_id res chain seq x y z
N PRO A 1 -21.11 8.86 -32.17
CA PRO A 1 -20.12 7.76 -32.31
C PRO A 1 -19.78 7.15 -30.95
N LEU A 2 -19.77 5.83 -30.83
CA LEU A 2 -19.37 5.13 -29.60
C LEU A 2 -17.84 5.12 -29.50
N VAL A 3 -17.27 5.50 -28.35
CA VAL A 3 -15.83 5.42 -28.08
C VAL A 3 -15.60 4.37 -27.02
N ALA A 4 -14.73 3.40 -27.32
CA ALA A 4 -14.37 2.31 -26.42
C ALA A 4 -12.93 2.47 -25.92
N TYR A 5 -12.70 2.18 -24.63
CA TYR A 5 -11.40 2.30 -23.97
C TYR A 5 -10.91 0.94 -23.44
N LYS A 6 -9.59 0.78 -23.34
CA LYS A 6 -8.92 -0.38 -22.76
C LYS A 6 -7.86 0.05 -21.75
N TRP A 7 -7.76 -0.69 -20.64
CA TRP A 7 -6.72 -0.48 -19.64
C TRP A 7 -5.36 -1.05 -20.08
N LYS A 8 -4.27 -0.32 -19.81
CA LYS A 8 -2.88 -0.79 -19.99
C LYS A 8 -2.21 -1.22 -18.68
N ARG A 9 -2.90 -1.04 -17.56
CA ARG A 9 -2.48 -1.37 -16.18
C ARG A 9 -3.65 -2.05 -15.49
N VAL A 10 -3.40 -2.67 -14.34
CA VAL A 10 -4.46 -3.25 -13.50
C VAL A 10 -5.33 -2.09 -12.99
N PRO A 11 -6.63 -2.03 -13.35
CA PRO A 11 -7.52 -0.99 -12.88
C PRO A 11 -7.98 -1.24 -11.43
N PHE A 12 -8.50 -0.19 -10.81
CA PHE A 12 -9.25 -0.28 -9.56
C PHE A 12 -10.58 -1.02 -9.77
N GLY A 13 -11.06 -1.70 -8.74
CA GLY A 13 -12.36 -2.38 -8.75
C GLY A 13 -12.40 -3.77 -9.40
N LEU A 14 -11.30 -4.26 -9.98
CA LEU A 14 -11.21 -5.69 -10.33
C LEU A 14 -11.02 -6.53 -9.07
N SER A 15 -11.77 -7.63 -8.94
CA SER A 15 -11.59 -8.57 -7.82
C SER A 15 -10.15 -9.08 -7.68
N SER A 16 -9.42 -9.20 -8.78
CA SER A 16 -8.02 -9.65 -8.79
C SER A 16 -6.99 -8.56 -8.46
N SER A 17 -7.35 -7.28 -8.50
CA SER A 17 -6.36 -6.19 -8.37
C SER A 17 -5.69 -6.18 -7.00
N THR A 18 -6.45 -6.41 -5.92
CA THR A 18 -5.96 -6.51 -4.55
C THR A 18 -4.89 -7.60 -4.40
N PHE A 19 -5.14 -8.78 -4.98
CA PHE A 19 -4.22 -9.91 -4.89
C PHE A 19 -2.92 -9.65 -5.66
N LEU A 20 -3.03 -9.07 -6.86
CA LEU A 20 -1.87 -8.67 -7.66
C LEU A 20 -1.03 -7.61 -6.96
N LEU A 21 -1.66 -6.61 -6.36
CA LEU A 21 -0.98 -5.58 -5.59
C LEU A 21 -0.26 -6.19 -4.37
N ARG A 22 -0.94 -7.06 -3.61
CA ARG A 22 -0.35 -7.72 -2.44
C ARG A 22 0.88 -8.56 -2.80
N ALA A 23 0.79 -9.37 -3.86
CA ALA A 23 1.92 -10.18 -4.32
C ALA A 23 3.09 -9.30 -4.78
N THR A 24 2.80 -8.21 -5.49
CA THR A 24 3.81 -7.25 -5.95
C THR A 24 4.51 -6.57 -4.77
N LEU A 25 3.76 -6.09 -3.79
CA LEU A 25 4.30 -5.47 -2.58
C LEU A 25 5.21 -6.45 -1.82
N ASN A 26 4.75 -7.67 -1.55
CA ASN A 26 5.57 -8.68 -0.86
C ASN A 26 6.90 -8.92 -1.58
N LYS A 27 6.87 -9.10 -2.91
CA LYS A 27 8.08 -9.34 -3.71
C LYS A 27 9.11 -8.21 -3.58
N HIS A 28 8.66 -6.96 -3.52
CA HIS A 28 9.56 -5.81 -3.39
C HIS A 28 10.03 -5.59 -1.94
N LEU A 29 9.14 -5.80 -0.96
CA LEU A 29 9.43 -5.57 0.45
C LEU A 29 10.38 -6.61 1.04
N ASP A 30 10.34 -7.86 0.56
CA ASP A 30 11.24 -8.93 1.02
C ASP A 30 12.73 -8.58 0.81
N GLY A 31 13.05 -7.80 -0.24
CA GLY A 31 14.41 -7.33 -0.50
C GLY A 31 14.85 -6.14 0.35
N MET A 32 13.95 -5.54 1.12
CA MET A 32 14.18 -4.31 1.90
C MET A 32 14.26 -4.56 3.41
N GLU A 33 13.94 -5.77 3.86
CA GLU A 33 13.84 -6.13 5.28
C GLU A 33 15.13 -5.83 6.06
N SER A 34 16.30 -6.06 5.45
CA SER A 34 17.60 -5.84 6.10
C SER A 34 17.92 -4.37 6.35
N ILE A 35 17.29 -3.45 5.62
CA ILE A 35 17.57 -2.00 5.70
C ILE A 35 16.42 -1.29 6.43
N TYR A 36 15.18 -1.74 6.24
CA TYR A 36 13.97 -1.05 6.68
C TYR A 36 12.96 -1.98 7.38
N SER A 37 13.42 -2.88 8.25
CA SER A 37 12.59 -3.92 8.89
C SER A 37 11.27 -3.39 9.49
N THR A 38 11.33 -2.31 10.27
CA THR A 38 10.13 -1.71 10.87
C THR A 38 9.14 -1.22 9.81
N THR A 39 9.61 -0.53 8.77
CA THR A 39 8.77 0.00 7.69
C THR A 39 8.20 -1.13 6.85
N VAL A 40 9.00 -2.16 6.54
CA VAL A 40 8.54 -3.34 5.79
C VAL A 40 7.43 -4.05 6.54
N ARG A 41 7.61 -4.29 7.85
CA ARG A 41 6.58 -4.89 8.70
C ARG A 41 5.30 -4.06 8.68
N GLN A 42 5.40 -2.74 8.88
CA GLN A 42 4.25 -1.84 8.83
C GLN A 42 3.51 -1.92 7.49
N LEU A 43 4.20 -1.82 6.35
CA LEU A 43 3.58 -1.90 5.03
C LEU A 43 2.93 -3.28 4.79
N LYS A 44 3.52 -4.37 5.27
CA LYS A 44 2.94 -5.71 5.18
C LYS A 44 1.70 -5.88 6.08
N GLU A 45 1.65 -5.24 7.24
CA GLU A 45 0.56 -5.39 8.20
C GLU A 45 -0.58 -4.38 7.99
N GLN A 46 -0.29 -3.20 7.46
CA GLN A 46 -1.19 -2.04 7.48
C GLN A 46 -1.77 -1.67 6.11
N ILE A 47 -1.36 -2.32 5.01
CA ILE A 47 -1.98 -2.10 3.69
C ILE A 47 -3.19 -3.02 3.50
N TYR A 48 -4.34 -2.41 3.20
CA TYR A 48 -5.56 -3.11 2.80
C TYR A 48 -6.07 -2.55 1.46
N VAL A 49 -6.05 -3.39 0.42
CA VAL A 49 -6.35 -2.97 -0.96
C VAL A 49 -5.44 -1.79 -1.35
N ASP A 50 -6.00 -0.60 -1.52
CA ASP A 50 -5.31 0.65 -1.88
C ASP A 50 -5.11 1.59 -0.68
N ASP A 51 -5.60 1.22 0.51
CA ASP A 51 -5.48 2.00 1.73
C ASP A 51 -4.29 1.57 2.60
N TYR A 52 -3.64 2.55 3.23
CA TYR A 52 -2.66 2.35 4.30
C TYR A 52 -3.26 2.79 5.64
N LEU A 53 -3.44 1.82 6.54
CA LEU A 53 -4.00 2.03 7.87
C LEU A 53 -2.90 2.14 8.94
N GLY A 54 -2.32 3.34 9.03
CA GLY A 54 -1.32 3.68 10.05
C GLY A 54 -1.93 4.16 11.37
N GLY A 55 -1.12 4.16 12.44
CA GLY A 55 -1.53 4.67 13.75
C GLY A 55 -0.36 4.86 14.72
N ALA A 56 -0.66 5.39 15.90
CA ALA A 56 0.24 5.49 17.04
C ALA A 56 -0.55 5.50 18.36
N ASP A 57 0.10 5.22 19.48
CA ASP A 57 -0.55 5.10 20.79
C ASP A 57 -1.01 6.44 21.37
N ASN A 58 -0.64 7.56 20.75
CA ASN A 58 -1.10 8.88 21.14
C ASN A 58 -1.33 9.81 19.94
N ILE A 59 -2.21 10.77 20.13
CA ILE A 59 -2.67 11.70 19.09
C ILE A 59 -1.51 12.53 18.52
N SER A 60 -0.55 12.94 19.37
CA SER A 60 0.58 13.78 18.94
C SER A 60 1.44 13.03 17.93
N THR A 61 1.87 11.81 18.28
CA THR A 61 2.67 10.95 17.40
C THR A 61 1.89 10.55 16.14
N ALA A 62 0.60 10.26 16.25
CA ALA A 62 -0.23 9.95 15.08
C ALA A 62 -0.31 11.15 14.11
N LYS A 63 -0.43 12.38 14.63
CA LYS A 63 -0.40 13.62 13.84
C LYS A 63 0.96 13.86 13.17
N THR A 64 2.06 13.58 13.86
CA THR A 64 3.39 13.68 13.24
C THR A 64 3.52 12.69 12.09
N ARG A 65 3.15 11.41 12.30
CA ARG A 65 3.24 10.37 11.26
C ARG A 65 2.39 10.68 10.03
N ILE A 66 1.17 11.21 10.21
CA ILE A 66 0.32 11.55 9.07
C ILE A 66 0.85 12.75 8.28
N GLN A 67 1.57 13.67 8.93
CA GLN A 67 2.24 14.79 8.25
C GLN A 67 3.46 14.33 7.45
N GLU A 68 4.22 13.37 7.97
CA GLU A 68 5.39 12.79 7.27
C GLU A 68 5.00 11.93 6.06
N THR A 69 3.75 11.45 6.00
CA THR A 69 3.24 10.61 4.91
C THR A 69 2.62 11.44 3.77
N LYS A 70 2.39 12.74 3.96
CA LYS A 70 1.85 13.67 2.95
C LYS A 70 2.97 14.28 2.11
#